data_AF-H0JS46-F1
#
_entry.id   AF-H0JS46-F1
#
_cell.length_a   1.000
_cell.length_b   1.000
_cell.length_c   1.000
_cell.angle_alpha   90.00
_cell.angle_beta   90.00
_cell.angle_gamma   90.00
#
_symmetry.space_group_name_H-M   'P 1'
#
loop_
_entity.id
_entity.type
_entity.pdbx_description
1 polymer ?
#
loop_
_entity_poly.entity_id
_entity_poly.type
_entity_poly.pdbx_seq_one_letter_code
_entity_poly.pdbx_strand_id
1 'polypeptide(L)'
;MDVQLTAAHWVYLAGILVILATMALRKNIVVPAVVATFLTALTFSGSIVTGLSAIFNASLVAAKELFNIFLIIAMVTAMLGALRQLGADRMMVAPFRRVMRAGTSSFLVLAAVTYVISLFFWPTPAVPLVGAVLIPVAIRAGMSPLSVGMVIAICGQGMALSSDYIIKVAPGISASAAGVEADAVADKAMVLSLIVGGTALLITYLVQKRHWRARPPTSSSSGRPQPTAASVTQPTAASARPVTTPRATGVAPVLRVGRNPPVAPAAAESRRRRPRRCSWRRPTRSPTPTPRRRRNAAVPRRRSRCSCRSPTSRSSST
;
A
#
# COMPACT_ATOMS: atom_id res chain seq x y z
N MET A 1 -9.32 -42.38 -14.11
CA MET A 1 -10.59 -42.28 -13.35
C MET A 1 -11.38 -41.17 -14.00
N ASP A 2 -12.44 -41.52 -14.72
CA ASP A 2 -13.22 -40.53 -15.47
C ASP A 2 -14.00 -39.65 -14.49
N VAL A 3 -13.64 -38.37 -14.42
CA VAL A 3 -14.34 -37.38 -13.60
C VAL A 3 -15.67 -37.07 -14.31
N GLN A 4 -16.75 -37.70 -13.86
CA GLN A 4 -18.08 -37.41 -14.37
C GLN A 4 -18.52 -36.00 -13.90
N LEU A 5 -18.63 -35.09 -14.86
CA LEU A 5 -19.08 -33.72 -14.62
C LEU A 5 -20.57 -33.71 -14.27
N THR A 6 -20.87 -33.58 -12.98
CA THR A 6 -22.26 -33.43 -12.50
C THR A 6 -22.78 -32.01 -12.73
N ALA A 7 -24.11 -31.81 -12.63
CA ALA A 7 -24.74 -30.49 -12.75
C ALA A 7 -24.16 -29.45 -11.76
N ALA A 8 -23.73 -29.89 -10.56
CA ALA A 8 -23.11 -29.02 -9.57
C ALA A 8 -21.78 -28.41 -10.05
N HIS A 9 -20.99 -29.12 -10.87
CA HIS A 9 -19.74 -28.61 -11.43
C HIS A 9 -19.99 -27.45 -12.40
N TRP A 10 -21.04 -27.55 -13.22
CA TRP A 10 -21.43 -26.49 -14.15
C TRP A 10 -21.95 -25.25 -13.42
N VAL A 11 -22.72 -25.44 -12.35
CA VAL A 11 -23.22 -24.35 -11.51
C VAL A 11 -22.06 -23.67 -10.79
N TYR A 12 -21.09 -24.43 -10.28
CA TYR A 12 -19.87 -23.90 -9.68
C TYR A 12 -19.04 -23.09 -10.69
N LEU A 13 -18.82 -23.62 -11.89
CA LEU A 13 -18.09 -22.93 -12.96
C LEU A 13 -18.77 -21.62 -13.37
N ALA A 14 -20.09 -21.64 -13.56
CA ALA A 14 -20.88 -20.45 -13.85
C ALA A 14 -20.78 -19.42 -12.71
N GLY A 15 -20.83 -19.88 -11.46
CA GLY A 15 -20.62 -19.05 -10.27
C GLY A 15 -19.26 -18.35 -10.27
N ILE A 16 -18.18 -19.07 -10.57
CA ILE A 16 -16.82 -18.50 -10.69
C ILE A 16 -16.78 -17.45 -11.80
N LEU A 17 -17.34 -17.72 -12.98
CA LEU A 17 -17.37 -16.76 -14.08
C LEU A 17 -18.09 -15.46 -13.69
N VAL A 18 -19.22 -15.55 -12.99
CA VAL A 18 -19.95 -14.38 -12.49
C VAL A 18 -19.10 -13.61 -11.46
N ILE A 19 -18.43 -14.30 -10.55
CA ILE A 19 -17.52 -13.70 -9.57
C ILE A 19 -16.40 -12.93 -10.30
N LEU A 20 -15.73 -13.56 -11.26
CA LEU A 20 -14.66 -12.93 -12.05
C LEU A 20 -15.17 -11.72 -12.86
N ALA A 21 -16.35 -11.83 -13.47
CA ALA A 21 -16.98 -10.73 -14.20
C ALA A 21 -17.32 -9.54 -13.27
N THR A 22 -17.85 -9.81 -12.07
CA THR A 22 -18.15 -8.76 -11.10
C THR A 22 -16.88 -8.08 -10.56
N MET A 23 -15.79 -8.83 -10.41
CA MET A 23 -14.47 -8.29 -10.06
C MET A 23 -13.92 -7.39 -11.18
N ALA A 24 -14.05 -7.80 -12.45
CA ALA A 24 -13.65 -6.98 -13.59
C ALA A 24 -14.45 -5.67 -13.69
N LEU A 25 -15.75 -5.73 -13.37
CA LEU A 25 -16.64 -4.55 -13.29
C LEU A 25 -16.43 -3.71 -12.02
N ARG A 26 -15.48 -4.07 -11.14
CA ARG A 26 -15.18 -3.40 -9.86
C ARG A 26 -16.42 -3.25 -8.95
N LYS A 27 -17.36 -4.20 -9.03
CA LYS A 27 -18.58 -4.24 -8.20
C LYS A 27 -18.35 -5.07 -6.93
N ASN A 28 -19.33 -5.06 -6.02
CA ASN A 28 -19.26 -5.88 -4.81
C ASN A 28 -19.31 -7.38 -5.15
N ILE A 29 -18.25 -8.11 -4.79
CA ILE A 29 -18.05 -9.53 -5.10
C ILE A 29 -18.75 -10.44 -4.09
N VAL A 30 -19.06 -9.93 -2.89
CA VAL A 30 -19.58 -10.75 -1.77
C VAL A 30 -20.95 -11.34 -2.11
N VAL A 31 -21.85 -10.54 -2.69
CA VAL A 31 -23.22 -10.99 -3.01
C VAL A 31 -23.21 -12.13 -4.04
N PRO A 32 -22.54 -11.99 -5.21
CA PRO A 32 -22.37 -13.10 -6.14
C PRO A 32 -21.73 -14.35 -5.53
N ALA A 33 -20.73 -14.19 -4.65
CA ALA A 33 -20.03 -15.31 -4.03
C ALA A 33 -20.94 -16.13 -3.10
N VAL A 34 -21.73 -15.45 -2.26
CA VAL A 34 -22.70 -16.11 -1.37
C VAL A 34 -23.77 -16.85 -2.18
N VAL A 35 -24.32 -16.21 -3.22
CA VAL A 35 -25.34 -16.82 -4.09
C VAL A 35 -24.78 -18.02 -4.86
N ALA A 36 -23.57 -17.91 -5.41
CA ALA A 36 -22.91 -19.01 -6.10
C ALA A 36 -22.66 -20.21 -5.16
N THR A 37 -22.24 -19.94 -3.93
CA THR A 37 -21.99 -20.98 -2.91
C THR A 37 -23.30 -21.69 -2.54
N PHE A 38 -24.38 -20.93 -2.35
CA PHE A 38 -25.71 -21.47 -2.08
C PHE A 38 -26.24 -22.34 -3.23
N LEU A 39 -26.18 -21.84 -4.47
CA LEU A 39 -26.64 -22.57 -5.66
C LEU A 39 -25.84 -23.85 -5.90
N THR A 40 -24.53 -23.81 -5.70
CA THR A 40 -23.66 -24.99 -5.82
C THR A 40 -24.02 -26.04 -4.77
N ALA A 41 -24.20 -25.64 -3.51
CA ALA A 41 -24.56 -26.57 -2.44
C ALA A 41 -25.99 -27.13 -2.59
N LEU A 42 -26.93 -26.33 -3.08
CA LEU A 42 -28.31 -26.75 -3.34
C LEU A 42 -28.37 -27.77 -4.49
N THR A 43 -27.62 -27.54 -5.56
CA THR A 43 -27.58 -28.47 -6.71
C THR A 43 -26.79 -29.75 -6.41
N PHE A 44 -25.88 -29.71 -5.45
CA PHE A 44 -25.19 -30.91 -4.95
C PHE A 44 -26.06 -31.73 -3.98
N SER A 45 -26.74 -31.08 -3.03
CA SER A 45 -27.42 -31.78 -1.92
C SER A 45 -28.94 -31.94 -2.10
N GLY A 46 -29.57 -31.19 -3.01
CA GLY A 46 -31.03 -31.18 -3.22
C GLY A 46 -31.86 -30.53 -2.09
N SER A 47 -31.22 -30.08 -1.01
CA SER A 47 -31.88 -29.54 0.19
C SER A 47 -31.50 -28.08 0.45
N ILE A 48 -32.53 -27.24 0.64
CA ILE A 48 -32.38 -25.80 0.93
C ILE A 48 -31.64 -25.58 2.25
N VAL A 49 -31.90 -26.43 3.26
CA VAL A 49 -31.27 -26.34 4.58
C VAL A 49 -29.76 -26.55 4.47
N THR A 50 -29.34 -27.51 3.66
CA THR A 50 -27.92 -27.78 3.41
C THR A 50 -27.27 -26.63 2.64
N GLY A 51 -27.98 -26.05 1.68
CA GLY A 51 -27.52 -24.86 0.96
C GLY A 51 -27.25 -23.66 1.87
N LEU A 52 -28.15 -23.36 2.82
CA LEU A 52 -27.97 -22.30 3.80
C LEU A 52 -26.80 -22.57 4.76
N SER A 53 -26.71 -23.81 5.28
CA SER A 53 -25.60 -24.22 6.15
C SER A 53 -24.24 -24.13 5.45
N ALA A 54 -24.18 -24.47 4.15
CA ALA A 54 -22.97 -24.42 3.36
C ALA A 54 -22.36 -23.02 3.26
N ILE A 55 -23.15 -21.94 3.26
CA ILE A 55 -22.64 -20.56 3.23
C ILE A 55 -21.80 -20.27 4.49
N PHE A 56 -22.30 -20.66 5.65
CA PHE A 56 -21.60 -20.48 6.92
C PHE A 56 -20.39 -21.38 7.02
N ASN A 57 -20.54 -22.67 6.68
CA ASN A 57 -19.43 -23.62 6.70
C ASN A 57 -18.32 -23.23 5.72
N ALA A 58 -18.66 -22.78 4.51
CA ALA A 58 -17.67 -22.28 3.54
C ALA A 58 -16.88 -21.09 4.10
N SER A 59 -17.53 -20.20 4.84
CA SER A 59 -16.86 -19.06 5.49
C SER A 59 -15.89 -19.51 6.59
N LEU A 60 -16.27 -20.52 7.39
CA LEU A 60 -15.40 -21.10 8.42
C LEU A 60 -14.20 -21.84 7.81
N VAL A 61 -14.43 -22.61 6.74
CA VAL A 61 -13.37 -23.31 6.00
C VAL A 61 -12.41 -22.31 5.37
N ALA A 62 -12.92 -21.30 4.67
CA ALA A 62 -12.09 -20.24 4.08
C ALA A 62 -11.26 -19.51 5.15
N ALA A 63 -11.84 -19.22 6.31
CA ALA A 63 -11.12 -18.60 7.42
C ALA A 63 -9.99 -19.50 7.94
N LYS A 64 -10.22 -20.81 8.07
CA LYS A 64 -9.22 -21.78 8.54
C LYS A 64 -8.03 -21.89 7.57
N GLU A 65 -8.30 -22.01 6.28
CA GLU A 65 -7.26 -22.12 5.25
C GLU A 65 -6.44 -20.82 5.15
N LEU A 66 -7.11 -19.66 5.15
CA LEU A 66 -6.43 -18.36 5.10
C LEU A 66 -5.66 -18.03 6.38
N PHE A 67 -6.10 -18.52 7.55
CA PHE A 67 -5.42 -18.27 8.82
C PHE A 67 -3.98 -18.80 8.82
N ASN A 68 -3.75 -19.97 8.24
CA ASN A 68 -2.40 -20.53 8.10
C ASN A 68 -1.50 -19.59 7.27
N ILE A 69 -2.02 -19.07 6.16
CA ILE A 69 -1.29 -18.11 5.32
C ILE A 69 -1.04 -16.81 6.10
N PHE A 70 -2.02 -16.27 6.83
CA PHE A 70 -1.83 -15.06 7.65
C PHE A 70 -0.76 -15.24 8.72
N LEU A 71 -0.68 -16.41 9.37
CA LEU A 71 0.35 -16.72 10.36
C LEU A 71 1.76 -16.69 9.74
N ILE A 72 1.93 -17.32 8.57
CA ILE A 72 3.21 -17.34 7.85
C ILE A 72 3.63 -15.90 7.48
N ILE A 73 2.71 -15.11 6.93
CA ILE A 73 2.97 -13.73 6.55
C ILE A 73 3.32 -12.88 7.76
N ALA A 74 2.61 -13.04 8.88
CA ALA A 74 2.89 -12.31 10.12
C ALA A 74 4.32 -12.59 10.63
N MET A 75 4.74 -13.86 10.61
CA MET A 75 6.10 -14.23 11.01
C MET A 75 7.16 -13.67 10.07
N VAL A 76 6.97 -13.82 8.76
CA VAL A 76 7.92 -13.31 7.74
C VAL A 76 8.01 -11.79 7.79
N THR A 77 6.88 -11.10 7.94
CA THR A 77 6.84 -9.62 8.06
C THR A 77 7.46 -9.13 9.37
N ALA A 78 7.32 -9.86 10.48
CA ALA A 78 8.01 -9.55 11.73
C ALA A 78 9.53 -9.70 11.61
N MET A 79 10.00 -10.79 11.00
CA MET A 79 11.43 -11.02 10.71
C MET A 79 12.00 -9.92 9.80
N LEU A 80 11.29 -9.59 8.71
CA LEU A 80 11.62 -8.47 7.84
C LEU A 80 11.62 -7.13 8.59
N GLY A 81 10.69 -6.93 9.52
CA GLY A 81 10.65 -5.77 10.41
C GLY A 81 11.90 -5.66 11.28
N ALA A 82 12.34 -6.76 11.88
CA ALA A 82 13.57 -6.81 12.67
C ALA A 82 14.82 -6.51 11.81
N LEU A 83 14.90 -7.08 10.60
CA LEU A 83 15.98 -6.79 9.64
C LEU A 83 16.05 -5.30 9.24
N ARG A 84 14.90 -4.62 9.17
CA ARG A 84 14.83 -3.19 8.88
C ARG A 84 15.30 -2.33 10.04
N GLN A 85 15.07 -2.74 11.29
CA GLN A 85 15.59 -2.03 12.46
C GLN A 85 17.13 -2.04 12.50
N LEU A 86 17.75 -3.10 11.99
CA LEU A 86 19.20 -3.21 11.81
C LEU A 86 19.75 -2.33 10.68
N GLY A 87 18.88 -1.72 9.84
CA GLY A 87 19.29 -0.91 8.70
C GLY A 87 19.92 -1.68 7.54
N ALA A 88 19.86 -3.02 7.59
CA ALA A 88 20.43 -3.90 6.58
C ALA A 88 19.80 -3.67 5.18
N ASP A 89 18.51 -3.33 5.16
CA ASP A 89 17.76 -2.99 3.95
C ASP A 89 18.34 -1.78 3.20
N ARG A 90 18.77 -0.75 3.92
CA ARG A 90 19.39 0.43 3.32
C ARG A 90 20.80 0.15 2.83
N MET A 91 21.56 -0.66 3.57
CA MET A 91 22.93 -1.03 3.20
C MET A 91 22.95 -1.91 1.95
N MET A 92 22.00 -2.83 1.79
CA MET A 92 21.88 -3.66 0.58
C MET A 92 21.58 -2.84 -0.69
N VAL A 93 20.84 -1.74 -0.57
CA VAL A 93 20.37 -0.96 -1.74
C VAL A 93 21.28 0.22 -2.09
N ALA A 94 22.16 0.64 -1.17
CA ALA A 94 23.12 1.72 -1.36
C ALA A 94 24.01 1.61 -2.64
N PRO A 95 24.59 0.45 -3.03
CA PRO A 95 25.49 0.39 -4.18
C PRO A 95 24.80 0.66 -5.52
N PHE A 96 23.51 0.33 -5.63
CA PHE A 96 22.75 0.54 -6.87
C PHE A 96 22.57 2.01 -7.22
N ARG A 97 22.65 2.91 -6.23
CA ARG A 97 22.59 4.36 -6.45
C ARG A 97 23.71 4.85 -7.39
N ARG A 98 24.86 4.18 -7.43
CA ARG A 98 26.01 4.57 -8.26
C ARG A 98 25.83 4.20 -9.74
N VAL A 99 24.98 3.22 -10.04
CA VAL A 99 24.71 2.69 -11.39
C VAL A 99 23.59 3.48 -12.11
N MET A 100 22.70 4.11 -11.34
CA MET A 100 21.57 4.91 -11.84
C MET A 100 22.00 6.31 -12.30
N ARG A 101 22.72 6.38 -13.43
CA ARG A 101 23.24 7.63 -14.00
C ARG A 101 22.36 8.22 -15.11
N ALA A 102 21.64 7.36 -15.84
CA ALA A 102 20.77 7.76 -16.95
C ALA A 102 19.36 7.17 -16.79
N GLY A 103 18.35 7.74 -17.44
CA GLY A 103 16.97 7.23 -17.40
C GLY A 103 16.87 5.77 -17.83
N THR A 104 17.57 5.39 -18.90
CA THR A 104 17.64 4.00 -19.39
C THR A 104 18.30 3.04 -18.40
N SER A 105 19.46 3.41 -17.84
CA SER A 105 20.14 2.55 -16.87
C SER A 105 19.34 2.44 -15.57
N SER A 106 18.65 3.51 -15.19
CA SER A 106 17.78 3.55 -14.01
C SER A 106 16.56 2.66 -14.18
N PHE A 107 15.96 2.60 -15.37
CA PHE A 107 14.85 1.70 -15.65
C PHE A 107 15.25 0.24 -15.48
N LEU A 108 16.38 -0.16 -16.08
CA LEU A 108 16.87 -1.53 -16.01
C LEU A 108 17.24 -1.93 -14.58
N VAL A 109 17.98 -1.07 -13.87
CA VAL A 109 18.39 -1.31 -12.48
C VAL A 109 17.16 -1.37 -11.56
N LEU A 110 16.21 -0.46 -11.72
CA LEU A 110 14.99 -0.46 -10.92
C LEU A 110 14.17 -1.74 -11.16
N ALA A 111 14.01 -2.18 -12.41
CA ALA A 111 13.30 -3.40 -12.75
C ALA A 111 14.00 -4.63 -12.14
N ALA A 112 15.31 -4.78 -12.37
CA ALA A 112 16.09 -5.91 -11.88
C ALA A 112 16.10 -5.98 -10.35
N VAL A 113 16.40 -4.87 -9.67
CA VAL A 113 16.46 -4.83 -8.20
C VAL A 113 15.08 -5.06 -7.60
N THR A 114 14.03 -4.46 -8.15
CA THR A 114 12.66 -4.68 -7.65
C THR A 114 12.25 -6.14 -7.81
N TYR A 115 12.54 -6.76 -8.97
CA TYR A 115 12.20 -8.15 -9.23
C TYR A 115 12.96 -9.10 -8.29
N VAL A 116 14.29 -8.97 -8.20
CA VAL A 116 15.12 -9.83 -7.36
C VAL A 116 14.75 -9.68 -5.89
N ILE A 117 14.65 -8.46 -5.37
CA ILE A 117 14.28 -8.28 -3.95
C ILE A 117 12.86 -8.82 -3.68
N SER A 118 11.93 -8.66 -4.61
CA SER A 118 10.56 -9.15 -4.46
C SER A 118 10.44 -10.68 -4.49
N LEU A 119 11.33 -11.38 -5.22
CA LEU A 119 11.43 -12.84 -5.21
C LEU A 119 11.80 -13.39 -3.82
N PHE A 120 12.73 -12.73 -3.12
CA PHE A 120 13.21 -13.18 -1.80
C PHE A 120 12.35 -12.69 -0.63
N PHE A 121 11.93 -11.43 -0.67
CA PHE A 121 11.30 -10.77 0.47
C PHE A 121 9.79 -10.67 0.38
N TRP A 122 9.18 -11.34 -0.59
CA TRP A 122 7.77 -11.21 -0.94
C TRP A 122 7.38 -9.77 -1.36
N PRO A 123 6.56 -9.59 -2.42
CA PRO A 123 6.32 -8.27 -2.99
C PRO A 123 5.66 -7.26 -2.02
N THR A 124 4.83 -7.73 -1.09
CA THR A 124 4.06 -6.87 -0.17
C THR A 124 4.94 -6.04 0.78
N PRO A 125 5.93 -6.61 1.48
CA PRO A 125 6.90 -5.83 2.26
C PRO A 125 8.11 -5.33 1.45
N ALA A 126 8.50 -6.00 0.36
CA ALA A 126 9.64 -5.60 -0.48
C ALA A 126 9.40 -4.29 -1.24
N VAL A 127 8.23 -4.13 -1.85
CA VAL A 127 7.91 -2.98 -2.69
C VAL A 127 8.01 -1.64 -1.93
N PRO A 128 7.49 -1.49 -0.69
CA PRO A 128 7.70 -0.27 0.10
C PRO A 128 9.17 0.00 0.45
N LEU A 129 9.96 -1.04 0.69
CA LEU A 129 11.39 -0.93 1.05
C LEU A 129 12.21 -0.43 -0.14
N VAL A 130 12.06 -1.10 -1.28
CA VAL A 130 12.64 -0.68 -2.57
C VAL A 130 12.14 0.71 -2.94
N GLY A 131 10.84 0.95 -2.76
CA GLY A 131 10.17 2.20 -3.03
C GLY A 131 10.78 3.39 -2.26
N ALA A 132 10.98 3.23 -0.95
CA ALA A 132 11.52 4.29 -0.10
C ALA A 132 12.92 4.76 -0.51
N VAL A 133 13.75 3.85 -1.04
CA VAL A 133 15.16 4.13 -1.35
C VAL A 133 15.38 4.43 -2.84
N LEU A 134 14.81 3.63 -3.75
CA LEU A 134 15.10 3.71 -5.19
C LEU A 134 14.20 4.68 -5.95
N ILE A 135 12.95 4.91 -5.54
CA ILE A 135 12.06 5.90 -6.21
C ILE A 135 12.70 7.30 -6.28
N PRO A 136 13.20 7.90 -5.18
CA PRO A 136 13.78 9.24 -5.26
C PRO A 136 15.05 9.27 -6.10
N VAL A 137 15.80 8.17 -6.18
CA VAL A 137 17.03 8.07 -6.99
C VAL A 137 16.69 7.92 -8.47
N ALA A 138 15.72 7.07 -8.80
CA ALA A 138 15.16 6.90 -10.13
C ALA A 138 14.63 8.21 -10.74
N ILE A 139 13.86 8.97 -9.95
CA ILE A 139 13.32 10.26 -10.37
C ILE A 139 14.46 11.28 -10.59
N ARG A 140 15.46 11.29 -9.71
CA ARG A 140 16.65 12.16 -9.87
C ARG A 140 17.47 11.81 -11.12
N ALA A 141 17.49 10.55 -11.54
CA ALA A 141 18.17 10.09 -12.74
C ALA A 141 17.38 10.34 -14.05
N GLY A 142 16.18 10.94 -13.96
CA GLY A 142 15.40 11.40 -15.12
C GLY A 142 14.19 10.54 -15.50
N MET A 143 13.84 9.51 -14.71
CA MET A 143 12.59 8.75 -14.94
C MET A 143 11.37 9.54 -14.47
N SER A 144 10.27 9.45 -15.23
CA SER A 144 8.99 10.04 -14.78
C SER A 144 8.44 9.23 -13.59
N PRO A 145 7.76 9.87 -12.61
CA PRO A 145 7.14 9.14 -11.49
C PRO A 145 6.18 8.03 -11.94
N LEU A 146 5.50 8.22 -13.07
CA LEU A 146 4.63 7.22 -13.69
C LEU A 146 5.43 5.98 -14.14
N SER A 147 6.58 6.20 -14.81
CA SER A 147 7.48 5.10 -15.23
C SER A 147 7.87 4.22 -14.05
N VAL A 148 8.25 4.89 -12.95
CA VAL A 148 8.71 4.23 -11.73
C VAL A 148 7.60 3.37 -11.12
N GLY A 149 6.38 3.92 -11.05
CA GLY A 149 5.21 3.19 -10.58
C GLY A 149 4.88 1.98 -11.45
N MET A 150 4.94 2.11 -12.78
CA MET A 150 4.71 1.01 -13.71
C MET A 150 5.74 -0.12 -13.54
N VAL A 151 7.04 0.22 -13.46
CA VAL A 151 8.10 -0.78 -13.26
C VAL A 151 7.91 -1.52 -11.93
N ILE A 152 7.62 -0.80 -10.86
CA ILE A 152 7.41 -1.40 -9.54
C ILE A 152 6.19 -2.32 -9.53
N ALA A 153 5.10 -1.90 -10.17
CA ALA A 153 3.89 -2.72 -10.28
C ALA A 153 4.14 -3.99 -11.11
N ILE A 154 4.79 -3.86 -12.27
CA ILE A 154 5.09 -4.99 -13.17
C ILE A 154 6.08 -5.95 -12.50
N CYS A 155 7.22 -5.49 -12.01
CA CYS A 155 8.24 -6.37 -11.46
C CYS A 155 7.89 -6.92 -10.08
N GLY A 156 7.32 -6.08 -9.21
CA GLY A 156 6.98 -6.47 -7.84
C GLY A 156 5.71 -7.32 -7.79
N GLN A 157 4.56 -6.71 -8.04
CA GLN A 157 3.26 -7.38 -7.87
C GLN A 157 2.88 -8.25 -9.07
N GLY A 158 3.34 -7.92 -10.29
CA GLY A 158 3.07 -8.74 -11.48
C GLY A 158 3.97 -9.97 -11.56
N MET A 159 5.25 -9.76 -11.82
CA MET A 159 6.22 -10.82 -12.13
C MET A 159 6.60 -11.64 -10.90
N ALA A 160 6.97 -10.99 -9.79
CA ALA A 160 7.45 -11.74 -8.63
C ALA A 160 6.34 -12.56 -7.94
N LEU A 161 5.10 -12.05 -7.85
CA LEU A 161 3.97 -12.86 -7.33
C LEU A 161 3.56 -14.00 -8.28
N SER A 162 3.54 -13.76 -9.59
CA SER A 162 3.13 -14.79 -10.55
C SER A 162 4.11 -15.95 -10.62
N SER A 163 5.41 -15.70 -10.39
CA SER A 163 6.43 -16.76 -10.39
C SER A 163 6.59 -17.42 -9.02
N ASP A 164 6.58 -16.65 -7.93
CA ASP A 164 6.77 -17.08 -6.53
C ASP A 164 7.72 -18.30 -6.38
N TYR A 165 8.86 -18.25 -7.05
CA TYR A 165 9.72 -19.41 -7.27
C TYR A 165 10.52 -19.83 -6.03
N ILE A 166 10.84 -18.85 -5.17
CA ILE A 166 11.68 -19.05 -3.98
C ILE A 166 10.84 -19.49 -2.78
N ILE A 167 9.72 -18.82 -2.54
CA ILE A 167 8.86 -19.07 -1.37
C ILE A 167 7.82 -20.16 -1.69
N LYS A 168 7.41 -20.31 -2.95
CA LYS A 168 6.54 -21.40 -3.47
C LYS A 168 5.16 -21.49 -2.81
N VAL A 169 4.65 -20.41 -2.24
CA VAL A 169 3.32 -20.39 -1.59
C VAL A 169 2.23 -20.49 -2.65
N ALA A 170 2.31 -19.68 -3.71
CA ALA A 170 1.32 -19.69 -4.79
C ALA A 170 1.37 -20.99 -5.63
N PRO A 171 2.55 -21.47 -6.07
CA PRO A 171 2.66 -22.80 -6.67
C PRO A 171 2.15 -23.92 -5.77
N GLY A 172 2.40 -23.86 -4.46
CA GLY A 172 1.96 -24.88 -3.50
C GLY A 172 0.44 -25.02 -3.40
N ILE A 173 -0.31 -23.91 -3.35
CA ILE A 173 -1.78 -23.96 -3.31
C ILE A 173 -2.37 -24.46 -4.64
N SER A 174 -1.78 -24.06 -5.78
CA SER A 174 -2.24 -24.50 -7.10
C SER A 174 -1.90 -25.96 -7.37
N ALA A 175 -0.73 -26.41 -6.94
CA ALA A 175 -0.29 -27.79 -7.05
C ALA A 175 -1.14 -28.72 -6.18
N SER A 176 -1.49 -28.31 -4.96
CA SER A 176 -2.40 -29.06 -4.08
C SER A 176 -3.79 -29.24 -4.71
N ALA A 177 -4.29 -28.24 -5.42
CA ALA A 177 -5.57 -28.34 -6.12
C ALA A 177 -5.50 -29.23 -7.38
N ALA A 178 -4.35 -29.27 -8.05
CA ALA A 178 -4.13 -30.04 -9.28
C ALA A 178 -3.58 -31.47 -9.04
N GLY A 179 -3.20 -31.81 -7.80
CA GLY A 179 -2.62 -33.10 -7.46
C GLY A 179 -1.21 -33.34 -8.06
N VAL A 180 -0.48 -32.27 -8.36
CA VAL A 180 0.88 -32.31 -8.94
C VAL A 180 1.91 -31.79 -7.95
N GLU A 181 3.19 -31.98 -8.26
CA GLU A 181 4.28 -31.42 -7.46
C GLU A 181 4.36 -29.88 -7.61
N ALA A 182 4.63 -29.18 -6.52
CA ALA A 182 4.74 -27.72 -6.50
C ALA A 182 5.84 -27.20 -7.44
N ASP A 183 6.94 -27.95 -7.60
CA ASP A 183 8.08 -27.55 -8.42
C ASP A 183 7.73 -27.55 -9.90
N ALA A 184 6.94 -28.52 -10.37
CA ALA A 184 6.46 -28.56 -11.74
C ALA A 184 5.58 -27.34 -12.08
N VAL A 185 4.78 -26.85 -11.13
CA VAL A 185 3.97 -25.63 -11.30
C VAL A 185 4.85 -24.38 -11.23
N ALA A 186 5.80 -24.33 -10.30
CA ALA A 186 6.71 -23.21 -10.10
C ALA A 186 7.59 -22.95 -11.34
N ASP A 187 8.13 -24.00 -11.96
CA ASP A 187 8.94 -23.89 -13.18
C ASP A 187 8.16 -23.26 -14.33
N LYS A 188 6.93 -23.73 -14.56
CA LYS A 188 6.06 -23.18 -15.62
C LYS A 188 5.65 -21.76 -15.31
N ALA A 189 5.30 -21.47 -14.05
CA ALA A 189 4.93 -20.14 -13.61
C ALA A 189 6.08 -19.13 -13.75
N MET A 190 7.32 -19.55 -13.47
CA MET A 190 8.52 -18.73 -13.67
C MET A 190 8.73 -18.37 -15.14
N VAL A 191 8.64 -19.36 -16.04
CA VAL A 191 8.78 -19.13 -17.49
C VAL A 191 7.69 -18.19 -18.00
N LEU A 192 6.44 -18.43 -17.62
CA LEU A 192 5.30 -17.61 -18.05
C LEU A 192 5.45 -16.16 -17.55
N SER A 193 5.88 -15.99 -16.29
CA SER A 193 6.13 -14.69 -15.67
C SER A 193 7.24 -13.92 -16.37
N LEU A 194 8.33 -14.59 -16.77
CA LEU A 194 9.43 -13.95 -17.51
C LEU A 194 8.99 -13.49 -18.90
N ILE A 195 8.18 -14.28 -19.61
CA ILE A 195 7.69 -13.91 -20.95
C ILE A 195 6.70 -12.74 -20.86
N VAL A 196 5.68 -12.84 -20.01
CA VAL A 196 4.65 -11.80 -19.85
C VAL A 196 5.25 -10.54 -19.23
N GLY A 197 6.12 -10.70 -18.24
CA GLY A 197 6.82 -9.60 -17.59
C GLY A 197 7.84 -8.92 -18.48
N GLY A 198 8.62 -9.69 -19.23
CA GLY A 198 9.57 -9.19 -20.21
C GLY A 198 8.90 -8.40 -21.33
N THR A 199 7.79 -8.92 -21.88
CA THR A 199 6.99 -8.19 -22.87
C THR A 199 6.38 -6.92 -22.29
N ALA A 200 5.83 -6.97 -21.07
CA ALA A 200 5.29 -5.78 -20.39
C ALA A 200 6.38 -4.72 -20.12
N LEU A 201 7.57 -5.12 -19.70
CA LEU A 201 8.72 -4.23 -19.51
C LEU A 201 9.18 -3.62 -20.82
N LEU A 202 9.21 -4.39 -21.90
CA LEU A 202 9.58 -3.89 -23.22
C LEU A 202 8.58 -2.83 -23.71
N ILE A 203 7.28 -3.10 -23.61
CA ILE A 203 6.23 -2.15 -23.99
C ILE A 203 6.35 -0.88 -23.13
N THR A 204 6.51 -1.04 -21.81
CA THR A 204 6.68 0.09 -20.90
C THR A 204 7.91 0.91 -21.26
N TYR A 205 9.03 0.25 -21.58
CA TYR A 205 10.25 0.91 -22.01
C TYR A 205 10.03 1.74 -23.27
N LEU A 206 9.44 1.15 -24.31
CA LEU A 206 9.24 1.82 -25.61
C LEU A 206 8.28 3.01 -25.52
N VAL A 207 7.16 2.84 -24.82
CA VAL A 207 6.15 3.91 -24.63
C VAL A 207 6.72 5.03 -23.76
N GLN A 208 7.43 4.67 -22.70
CA GLN A 208 7.79 5.63 -21.66
C GLN A 208 9.14 6.32 -21.89
N LYS A 209 10.03 5.75 -22.71
CA LYS A 209 11.34 6.33 -23.05
C LYS A 209 11.24 7.75 -23.59
N ARG A 210 10.19 8.07 -24.35
CA ARG A 210 9.94 9.42 -24.90
C ARG A 210 9.63 10.47 -23.83
N HIS A 211 9.17 10.04 -22.67
CA HIS A 211 8.82 10.91 -21.55
C HIS A 211 9.96 11.09 -20.54
N TRP A 212 11.10 10.41 -20.74
CA TRP A 212 12.28 10.59 -19.92
C TRP A 212 12.99 11.86 -20.36
N ARG A 213 13.01 12.86 -19.50
CA ARG A 213 13.73 14.10 -19.75
C ARG A 213 15.07 14.02 -19.04
N ALA A 214 16.15 14.01 -19.80
CA ALA A 214 17.45 14.41 -19.26
C ALA A 214 17.35 15.89 -18.86
N ARG A 215 17.54 16.20 -17.57
CA ARG A 215 17.53 17.60 -17.12
C ARG A 215 18.86 18.25 -17.54
N PRO A 216 18.87 19.47 -18.10
CA PRO A 216 20.09 20.26 -18.24
C PRO A 216 20.64 20.61 -16.85
N PRO A 217 21.95 20.86 -16.71
CA PRO A 217 22.51 21.29 -15.44
C PRO A 217 21.96 22.67 -15.08
N THR A 218 21.52 22.82 -13.84
CA THR A 218 21.17 24.08 -13.15
C THR A 218 20.10 24.98 -13.79
N SER A 219 18.90 24.97 -13.21
CA SER A 219 18.23 26.20 -12.78
C SER A 219 17.04 25.89 -11.88
N SER A 220 16.96 26.69 -10.83
CA SER A 220 15.92 26.82 -9.81
C SER A 220 14.49 26.51 -10.28
N SER A 221 13.81 25.61 -9.56
CA SER A 221 12.35 25.56 -9.55
C SER A 221 11.84 25.28 -8.14
N SER A 222 11.42 26.37 -7.49
CA SER A 222 10.22 26.48 -6.66
C SER A 222 9.78 25.23 -5.91
N GLY A 223 9.89 25.29 -4.58
CA GLY A 223 9.28 24.36 -3.67
C GLY A 223 7.77 24.26 -3.92
N ARG A 224 7.35 23.15 -4.52
CA ARG A 224 6.12 22.50 -4.09
C ARG A 224 6.54 21.47 -3.05
N PRO A 225 5.93 21.44 -1.86
CA PRO A 225 6.10 20.31 -0.96
C PRO A 225 5.64 19.07 -1.72
N GLN A 226 6.59 18.22 -2.07
CA GLN A 226 6.30 16.85 -2.46
C GLN A 226 5.71 16.21 -1.20
N PRO A 227 4.53 15.55 -1.27
CA PRO A 227 3.98 14.88 -0.11
C PRO A 227 5.03 13.87 0.35
N THR A 228 5.61 14.15 1.51
CA THR A 228 6.47 13.23 2.23
C THR A 228 5.71 11.92 2.34
N ALA A 229 6.35 10.84 1.89
CA ALA A 229 5.86 9.48 1.93
C ALA A 229 5.71 8.99 3.38
N ALA A 230 4.77 9.57 4.10
CA ALA A 230 4.36 9.24 5.46
C ALA A 230 2.84 9.01 5.49
N SER A 231 2.35 8.18 4.56
CA SER A 231 1.04 7.52 4.65
C SER A 231 0.82 6.56 3.47
N VAL A 232 1.76 5.65 3.22
CA VAL A 232 1.38 4.32 2.72
C VAL A 232 1.37 3.42 3.94
N THR A 233 0.45 3.71 4.85
CA THR A 233 0.11 2.80 5.93
C THR A 233 -0.63 1.66 5.26
N GLN A 234 -0.02 0.47 5.26
CA GLN A 234 -0.77 -0.78 5.14
C GLN A 234 -2.01 -0.71 6.04
N PRO A 235 -3.18 -1.26 5.69
CA PRO A 235 -4.27 -1.34 6.64
C PRO A 235 -3.85 -2.30 7.76
N THR A 236 -3.27 -1.76 8.83
CA THR A 236 -3.16 -2.45 10.11
C THR A 236 -4.57 -2.64 10.64
N ALA A 237 -4.99 -3.89 10.73
CA ALA A 237 -6.18 -4.30 11.45
C ALA A 237 -6.05 -3.91 12.93
N ALA A 238 -6.50 -2.70 13.29
CA ALA A 238 -6.81 -2.28 14.65
C ALA A 238 -7.31 -0.82 14.66
N SER A 239 -8.62 -0.61 14.51
CA SER A 239 -9.36 0.46 15.21
C SER A 239 -10.85 0.31 14.89
N ALA A 240 -11.51 -0.60 15.60
CA ALA A 240 -12.96 -0.53 15.74
C ALA A 240 -13.26 0.70 16.62
N ARG A 241 -13.76 1.78 16.00
CA ARG A 241 -14.47 2.85 16.71
C ARG A 241 -15.95 2.74 16.37
N PRO A 242 -16.85 2.83 17.38
CA PRO A 242 -18.26 2.61 17.18
C PRO A 242 -18.86 3.75 16.34
N VAL A 243 -19.56 3.38 15.28
CA VAL A 243 -20.38 4.29 14.49
C VAL A 243 -21.59 4.68 15.33
N THR A 244 -21.65 5.93 15.77
CA THR A 244 -22.86 6.55 16.28
C THR A 244 -23.86 6.74 15.13
N THR A 245 -24.96 6.00 15.18
CA THR A 245 -26.13 6.17 14.31
C THR A 245 -26.86 7.48 14.63
N PRO A 246 -27.42 8.21 13.64
CA PRO A 246 -28.34 9.30 13.91
C PRO A 246 -29.70 8.74 14.33
N ARG A 247 -30.20 9.25 15.46
CA ARG A 247 -31.48 8.91 16.09
C ARG A 247 -32.63 9.55 15.31
N ALA A 248 -33.45 8.74 14.64
CA ALA A 248 -34.77 9.13 14.16
C ALA A 248 -35.85 8.62 15.15
N THR A 249 -36.62 9.58 15.65
CA THR A 249 -38.05 9.51 16.04
C THR A 249 -38.61 8.27 16.74
N GLY A 250 -39.14 8.48 17.94
CA GLY A 250 -40.47 7.97 18.30
C GLY A 250 -40.56 6.96 19.45
N VAL A 251 -41.33 7.35 20.46
CA VAL A 251 -42.07 6.53 21.43
C VAL A 251 -41.30 6.01 22.65
N ALA A 252 -41.63 6.60 23.81
CA ALA A 252 -41.29 6.12 25.15
C ALA A 252 -42.21 4.95 25.57
N PRO A 253 -41.77 4.13 26.54
CA PRO A 253 -42.53 4.16 27.79
C PRO A 253 -41.68 4.18 29.06
N VAL A 254 -42.37 4.60 30.11
CA VAL A 254 -42.00 4.78 31.50
C VAL A 254 -41.85 3.43 32.21
N LEU A 255 -40.78 3.23 32.99
CA LEU A 255 -40.90 2.59 34.31
C LEU A 255 -39.70 2.91 35.21
N ARG A 256 -40.01 3.27 36.45
CA ARG A 256 -39.12 3.74 37.52
C ARG A 256 -38.84 2.58 38.48
N VAL A 257 -37.78 2.76 39.28
CA VAL A 257 -37.54 2.24 40.66
C VAL A 257 -36.37 1.26 40.79
N GLY A 258 -35.41 1.60 41.68
CA GLY A 258 -34.70 0.58 42.45
C GLY A 258 -33.22 0.80 42.82
N ARG A 259 -32.96 1.70 43.79
CA ARG A 259 -31.99 1.58 44.92
C ARG A 259 -30.50 1.17 44.71
N ASN A 260 -29.65 2.16 45.02
CA ASN A 260 -28.47 2.22 45.93
C ASN A 260 -27.17 1.38 45.75
N PRO A 261 -26.03 1.92 46.24
CA PRO A 261 -24.66 1.55 45.82
C PRO A 261 -23.83 0.84 46.93
N PRO A 262 -22.57 0.48 46.65
CA PRO A 262 -21.51 0.76 47.64
C PRO A 262 -20.19 1.29 47.02
N VAL A 263 -19.65 2.39 47.56
CA VAL A 263 -18.49 2.47 48.48
C VAL A 263 -17.15 2.67 47.76
N ALA A 264 -16.58 3.86 47.95
CA ALA A 264 -15.17 4.17 47.70
C ALA A 264 -14.37 4.05 49.01
N PRO A 265 -13.05 3.91 48.92
CA PRO A 265 -12.19 4.69 49.80
C PRO A 265 -11.14 5.51 49.05
N ALA A 266 -10.76 6.59 49.72
CA ALA A 266 -9.81 7.60 49.33
C ALA A 266 -8.35 7.13 49.46
N ALA A 267 -7.43 7.70 48.67
CA ALA A 267 -6.23 8.42 49.13
C ALA A 267 -5.17 8.59 48.03
N ALA A 268 -4.33 9.63 48.23
CA ALA A 268 -2.99 9.86 47.69
C ALA A 268 -2.82 10.59 46.34
N GLU A 269 -3.02 11.90 46.42
CA GLU A 269 -2.10 12.98 46.00
C GLU A 269 -0.74 12.53 45.40
N SER A 270 -0.47 12.86 44.14
CA SER A 270 0.86 13.33 43.73
C SER A 270 0.79 14.30 42.54
N ARG A 271 1.02 15.58 42.85
CA ARG A 271 1.29 16.67 41.90
C ARG A 271 2.48 16.35 41.01
N ARG A 272 2.34 16.53 39.68
CA ARG A 272 3.41 17.11 38.83
C ARG A 272 2.87 17.69 37.50
N ARG A 273 2.73 19.01 37.52
CA ARG A 273 2.99 20.03 36.47
C ARG A 273 2.73 19.68 34.99
N ARG A 274 1.66 20.24 34.44
CA ARG A 274 1.48 20.53 33.00
C ARG A 274 2.18 21.85 32.63
N PRO A 275 2.96 21.94 31.54
CA PRO A 275 3.28 23.21 30.91
C PRO A 275 2.19 23.65 29.93
N ARG A 276 2.06 24.96 29.85
CA ARG A 276 0.98 25.76 29.23
C ARG A 276 0.95 25.65 27.70
N ARG A 277 -0.27 25.57 27.16
CA ARG A 277 -0.58 25.81 25.74
C ARG A 277 -0.30 27.27 25.37
N CYS A 278 0.58 27.50 24.40
CA CYS A 278 0.69 28.79 23.70
C CYS A 278 -0.44 28.91 22.66
N SER A 279 -1.33 29.87 22.89
CA SER A 279 -2.39 30.28 21.98
C SER A 279 -1.83 31.12 20.83
N TRP A 280 -1.91 30.64 19.60
CA TRP A 280 -1.68 31.43 18.40
C TRP A 280 -2.95 32.22 18.03
N ARG A 281 -2.86 33.55 18.14
CA ARG A 281 -3.86 34.51 17.64
C ARG A 281 -3.84 34.53 16.11
N ARG A 282 -5.02 34.36 15.50
CA ARG A 282 -5.28 34.64 14.07
C ARG A 282 -5.54 36.14 13.87
N PRO A 283 -5.01 36.79 12.83
CA PRO A 283 -5.54 38.07 12.35
C PRO A 283 -6.56 37.83 11.23
N THR A 284 -7.75 38.37 11.41
CA THR A 284 -8.81 38.55 10.42
C THR A 284 -8.62 39.86 9.65
N ARG A 285 -8.80 39.86 8.32
CA ARG A 285 -9.57 40.85 7.51
C ARG A 285 -9.35 40.63 5.99
N SER A 286 -10.40 40.14 5.32
CA SER A 286 -11.19 40.72 4.20
C SER A 286 -10.50 41.54 3.07
N PRO A 287 -11.18 41.87 1.95
CA PRO A 287 -10.92 41.29 0.63
C PRO A 287 -10.30 42.28 -0.37
N THR A 288 -9.83 41.72 -1.49
CA THR A 288 -9.33 42.35 -2.73
C THR A 288 -10.09 43.59 -3.21
N PRO A 289 -9.37 44.53 -3.88
CA PRO A 289 -9.77 44.83 -5.26
C PRO A 289 -8.56 45.01 -6.20
N THR A 290 -8.73 44.58 -7.47
CA THR A 290 -8.47 45.32 -8.74
C THR A 290 -7.97 44.44 -9.88
N PRO A 291 -8.54 44.58 -11.09
CA PRO A 291 -7.88 44.22 -12.34
C PRO A 291 -7.55 45.47 -13.16
N ARG A 292 -6.27 45.70 -13.52
CA ARG A 292 -5.93 46.54 -14.70
C ARG A 292 -4.47 46.43 -15.16
N ARG A 293 -4.32 45.75 -16.30
CA ARG A 293 -3.52 46.09 -17.50
C ARG A 293 -2.65 47.37 -17.44
N ARG A 294 -1.32 47.25 -17.62
CA ARG A 294 -0.50 47.80 -18.74
C ARG A 294 0.99 48.06 -18.37
N ARG A 295 1.86 47.58 -19.27
CA ARG A 295 3.07 48.19 -19.87
C ARG A 295 4.29 48.55 -19.00
N ASN A 296 5.42 47.96 -19.42
CA ASN A 296 6.77 48.52 -19.63
C ASN A 296 7.14 49.82 -18.89
N ALA A 297 8.21 49.74 -18.10
CA ALA A 297 9.31 50.72 -18.15
C ALA A 297 10.54 50.14 -17.44
N ALA A 298 11.66 50.15 -18.15
CA ALA A 298 13.00 49.96 -17.61
C ALA A 298 13.47 51.27 -16.96
N VAL A 299 14.02 51.23 -15.75
CA VAL A 299 15.01 52.21 -15.25
C VAL A 299 15.92 51.50 -14.22
N PRO A 300 17.26 51.67 -14.29
CA PRO A 300 18.22 51.05 -13.39
C PRO A 300 18.57 51.97 -12.21
N ARG A 301 18.84 51.44 -11.01
CA ARG A 301 19.55 52.19 -9.96
C ARG A 301 20.49 51.32 -9.11
N ARG A 302 21.78 51.50 -9.42
CA ARG A 302 22.97 51.63 -8.56
C ARG A 302 22.80 51.45 -7.03
N ARG A 303 23.70 50.59 -6.52
CA ARG A 303 24.56 50.70 -5.31
C ARG A 303 23.94 51.21 -4.00
N SER A 304 23.97 50.35 -2.99
CA SER A 304 24.55 50.69 -1.68
C SER A 304 25.07 49.43 -0.99
N ARG A 305 26.37 49.41 -0.71
CA ARG A 305 27.00 48.54 0.29
C ARG A 305 26.52 48.99 1.66
N CYS A 306 26.23 48.05 2.56
CA CYS A 306 26.37 48.26 3.99
C CYS A 306 26.78 46.95 4.66
N SER A 307 28.04 46.89 5.05
CA SER A 307 28.60 45.98 6.03
C SER A 307 28.34 46.53 7.43
N CYS A 308 27.89 45.70 8.37
CA CYS A 308 28.06 45.85 9.83
C CYS A 308 27.92 44.44 10.41
N ARG A 309 29.01 43.72 10.69
CA ARG A 309 29.90 43.74 11.87
C ARG A 309 29.24 43.17 13.14
N SER A 310 29.86 42.11 13.63
CA SER A 310 29.70 41.41 14.91
C SER A 310 29.98 42.28 16.14
N PRO A 311 29.45 41.92 17.33
CA PRO A 311 30.01 42.36 18.61
C PRO A 311 30.74 41.21 19.33
N THR A 312 32.00 41.46 19.68
CA THR A 312 32.83 40.71 20.63
C THR A 312 32.89 41.45 21.99
N SER A 313 32.68 40.70 23.08
CA SER A 313 33.31 40.74 24.43
C SER A 313 33.52 42.05 25.23
N ARG A 314 33.05 42.03 26.50
CA ARG A 314 33.71 42.37 27.81
C ARG A 314 32.62 42.70 28.85
N SER A 315 32.59 42.13 30.07
CA SER A 315 33.40 42.43 31.28
C SER A 315 33.27 41.24 32.30
N SER A 316 34.31 40.61 32.87
CA SER A 316 35.06 40.95 34.12
C SER A 316 34.15 41.22 35.34
N SER A 317 34.36 40.77 36.58
CA SER A 317 35.31 39.88 37.27
C SER A 317 35.00 40.01 38.78
N THR A 318 34.90 38.92 39.52
CA THR A 318 35.31 38.76 40.92
C THR A 318 35.60 37.30 41.17
#